data_AF-A0A2W6B7F7-F1
#
_entry.id   AF-A0A2W6B7F7-F1
#
_cell.length_a   1.000
_cell.length_b   1.000
_cell.length_c   1.000
_cell.angle_alpha   90.00
_cell.angle_beta   90.00
_cell.angle_gamma   90.00
#
_symmetry.space_group_name_H-M   'P 1'
#
loop_
_entity.id
_entity.type
_entity.pdbx_description
1 polymer ?
#
loop_
_entity_poly.entity_id
_entity_poly.type
_entity_poly.pdbx_seq_one_letter_code
_entity_poly.pdbx_strand_id
1 'polypeptide(L)'
;MDAAGSERAALLGISEGAAMCALFAVTYPQRTRALITISGFARRSWAPDYPWGASDEERRSFLEQIERGWGGPVALGRRAPSLATDERFRQWWATFLWLSASPHRPRSMVGCGLPWRDEVRVEGEQRMVHVEESVSIDRPIEEVFTYLTDIGRQPEWVSIMQESVKTSNGPTGMGTTYRQVVKFLGRRIETNNEVTSYDPPNVYEFRTTSGPTRGQMRFTLTAEGQGTKILQSIDGETAGLFKLADPIVARTMKKQFAADLETLKTMLESGVAENSAG
;
A
#
# COMPACT_ATOMS: atom_id res chain seq x y z
N MET A 1 -17.45 9.32 25.04
CA MET A 1 -17.90 9.49 26.44
C MET A 1 -18.80 10.71 26.58
N ASP A 2 -18.38 11.88 26.09
CA ASP A 2 -19.21 13.10 26.15
C ASP A 2 -20.54 12.95 25.40
N ALA A 3 -20.51 12.36 24.20
CA ALA A 3 -21.73 12.05 23.45
C ALA A 3 -22.71 11.10 24.18
N ALA A 4 -22.22 10.32 25.14
CA ALA A 4 -23.01 9.41 25.97
C ALA A 4 -23.33 9.99 27.36
N GLY A 5 -22.92 11.24 27.64
CA GLY A 5 -23.11 11.88 28.95
C GLY A 5 -22.35 11.21 30.11
N SER A 6 -21.32 10.41 29.81
CA SER A 6 -20.57 9.67 30.82
C SER A 6 -19.29 10.40 31.21
N GLU A 7 -19.20 10.81 32.48
CA GLU A 7 -18.01 11.47 33.03
C GLU A 7 -16.85 10.48 33.25
N ARG A 8 -17.16 9.25 33.67
CA ARG A 8 -16.20 8.15 33.91
C ARG A 8 -16.71 6.82 33.38
N ALA A 9 -15.83 6.04 32.76
CA ALA A 9 -16.16 4.71 32.24
C ALA A 9 -15.20 3.62 32.72
N ALA A 10 -15.70 2.38 32.81
CA ALA A 10 -14.84 1.20 32.83
C ALA A 10 -14.47 0.86 31.39
N LEU A 11 -13.18 0.71 31.11
CA LEU A 11 -12.66 0.42 29.78
C LEU A 11 -12.42 -1.08 29.64
N LEU A 12 -12.97 -1.68 28.59
CA LEU A 12 -12.71 -3.07 28.24
C LEU A 12 -11.90 -3.12 26.93
N GLY A 13 -10.62 -3.45 27.05
CA GLY A 13 -9.73 -3.61 25.90
C GLY A 13 -9.56 -5.09 25.54
N ILE A 14 -9.91 -5.45 24.31
CA ILE A 14 -9.72 -6.81 23.78
C ILE A 14 -8.60 -6.77 22.75
N SER A 15 -7.65 -7.72 22.81
CA SER A 15 -6.51 -7.80 21.89
C SER A 15 -5.72 -6.47 21.87
N GLU A 16 -5.50 -5.87 20.70
CA GLU A 16 -4.85 -4.56 20.52
C GLU A 16 -5.58 -3.42 21.25
N GLY A 17 -6.89 -3.55 21.49
CA GLY A 17 -7.67 -2.59 22.25
C GLY A 17 -7.22 -2.47 23.71
N ALA A 18 -6.48 -3.45 24.24
CA ALA A 18 -5.90 -3.39 25.58
C ALA A 18 -4.88 -2.25 25.70
N ALA A 19 -3.98 -2.09 24.71
CA ALA A 19 -2.98 -1.02 24.73
C ALA A 19 -3.63 0.36 24.60
N MET A 20 -4.65 0.49 23.76
CA MET A 20 -5.42 1.72 23.59
C MET A 20 -6.16 2.11 24.88
N CYS A 21 -6.81 1.15 25.53
CA CYS A 21 -7.50 1.39 26.80
C CYS A 21 -6.51 1.71 27.93
N ALA A 22 -5.34 1.07 27.96
CA ALA A 22 -4.29 1.38 28.92
C ALA A 22 -3.74 2.80 28.73
N LEU A 23 -3.46 3.20 27.48
CA LEU A 23 -3.04 4.57 27.18
C LEU A 23 -4.10 5.58 27.60
N PHE A 24 -5.37 5.34 27.27
CA PHE A 24 -6.46 6.22 27.69
C PHE A 24 -6.56 6.32 29.22
N ALA A 25 -6.46 5.18 29.91
CA ALA A 25 -6.53 5.12 31.38
C ALA A 25 -5.44 5.97 32.05
N VAL A 26 -4.23 5.95 31.50
CA VAL A 26 -3.09 6.74 32.00
C VAL A 26 -3.21 8.21 31.63
N THR A 27 -3.65 8.53 30.40
CA THR A 27 -3.77 9.91 29.94
C THR A 27 -4.96 10.64 30.60
N TYR A 28 -6.04 9.92 30.90
CA TYR A 28 -7.27 10.48 31.45
C TYR A 28 -7.76 9.69 32.69
N PRO A 29 -6.99 9.67 33.79
CA PRO A 29 -7.33 8.90 34.98
C PRO A 29 -8.64 9.39 35.64
N GLN A 30 -8.90 10.70 35.57
CA GLN A 30 -10.14 11.32 36.04
C GLN A 30 -11.37 10.87 35.25
N ARG A 31 -11.20 10.42 34.01
CA ARG A 31 -12.27 9.87 33.15
C ARG A 31 -12.32 8.34 33.14
N THR A 32 -11.40 7.67 33.82
CA THR A 32 -11.30 6.21 33.84
C THR A 32 -11.66 5.67 35.21
N ARG A 33 -12.67 4.81 35.28
CA ARG A 33 -13.11 4.16 36.52
C ARG A 33 -12.40 2.83 36.76
N ALA A 34 -12.19 2.06 35.71
CA ALA A 34 -11.53 0.76 35.75
C ALA A 34 -10.97 0.41 34.36
N LEU A 35 -9.98 -0.46 34.32
CA LEU A 35 -9.44 -1.04 33.09
C LEU A 35 -9.52 -2.56 33.18
N ILE A 36 -10.13 -3.18 32.18
CA ILE A 36 -10.25 -4.62 32.02
C ILE A 36 -9.63 -4.98 30.67
N THR A 37 -8.74 -5.96 30.65
CA THR A 37 -8.08 -6.42 29.42
C THR A 37 -8.34 -7.89 29.18
N ILE A 38 -8.74 -8.25 27.97
CA ILE A 38 -8.90 -9.66 27.55
C ILE A 38 -7.96 -9.94 26.39
N SER A 39 -7.05 -10.89 26.57
CA SER A 39 -6.07 -11.30 25.56
C SER A 39 -5.21 -10.14 25.02
N GLY A 40 -4.94 -9.14 25.86
CA GLY A 40 -4.00 -8.06 25.55
C GLY A 40 -2.56 -8.54 25.57
N PHE A 41 -1.69 -7.89 24.81
CA PHE A 41 -0.27 -8.21 24.72
C PHE A 41 0.56 -6.93 24.63
N ALA A 42 1.77 -6.92 25.22
CA ALA A 42 2.68 -5.79 25.07
C ALA A 42 3.36 -5.79 23.70
N ARG A 43 3.59 -6.97 23.14
CA ARG A 43 4.07 -7.19 21.77
C ARG A 43 3.64 -8.56 21.25
N ARG A 44 3.60 -8.69 19.93
CA ARG A 44 3.28 -9.96 19.25
C ARG A 44 4.50 -10.81 18.96
N SER A 45 5.64 -10.18 18.67
CA SER A 45 6.89 -10.88 18.37
C SER A 45 7.63 -11.22 19.64
N TRP A 46 8.41 -12.29 19.62
CA TRP A 46 9.36 -12.64 20.68
C TRP A 46 10.40 -11.54 20.90
N ALA A 47 10.89 -11.39 22.13
CA ALA A 47 12.14 -10.69 22.44
C ALA A 47 12.80 -11.28 23.70
N PRO A 48 14.09 -10.96 23.94
CA PRO A 48 14.79 -11.39 25.15
C PRO A 48 14.07 -11.02 26.45
N ASP A 49 13.42 -9.85 26.48
CA ASP A 49 12.64 -9.33 27.62
C ASP A 49 11.13 -9.66 27.53
N TYR A 50 10.70 -10.35 26.47
CA TYR A 50 9.32 -10.76 26.25
C TYR A 50 9.27 -12.13 25.54
N PRO A 51 9.51 -13.21 26.28
CA PRO A 51 9.68 -14.54 25.68
C PRO A 51 8.36 -15.19 25.23
N TRP A 52 7.22 -14.59 25.55
CA TRP A 52 5.88 -15.13 25.26
C TRP A 52 5.35 -14.75 23.88
N GLY A 53 6.05 -13.86 23.16
CA GLY A 53 5.71 -13.51 21.79
C GLY A 53 6.02 -14.64 20.80
N ALA A 54 5.35 -14.63 19.65
CA ALA A 54 5.61 -15.59 18.59
C ALA A 54 7.02 -15.39 18.01
N SER A 55 7.71 -16.48 17.70
CA SER A 55 8.96 -16.42 16.95
C SER A 55 8.71 -15.84 15.55
N ASP A 56 9.76 -15.37 14.88
CA ASP A 56 9.62 -14.85 13.51
C ASP A 56 9.13 -15.92 12.53
N GLU A 57 9.52 -17.18 12.73
CA GLU A 57 9.05 -18.30 11.93
C GLU A 57 7.56 -18.59 12.17
N GLU A 58 7.13 -18.63 13.43
CA GLU A 58 5.72 -18.84 13.79
C GLU A 58 4.83 -17.71 13.30
N ARG A 59 5.33 -16.47 13.35
CA ARG A 59 4.63 -15.29 12.83
C ARG A 59 4.52 -15.35 11.31
N ARG A 60 5.59 -15.75 10.62
CA ARG A 60 5.60 -15.93 9.16
C ARG A 60 4.63 -17.01 8.70
N SER A 61 4.71 -18.20 9.32
CA SER A 61 3.80 -19.31 9.05
C SER A 61 2.33 -18.91 9.26
N PHE A 62 2.05 -18.16 10.34
CA PHE A 62 0.72 -17.66 10.63
C PHE A 62 0.20 -16.68 9.58
N LEU A 63 1.04 -15.75 9.12
CA LEU A 63 0.70 -14.79 8.07
C LEU A 63 0.45 -15.48 6.72
N GLU A 64 1.29 -16.46 6.36
CA GLU A 64 1.09 -17.26 5.14
C GLU A 64 -0.22 -18.05 5.17
N GLN A 65 -0.59 -18.62 6.31
CA GLN A 65 -1.87 -19.32 6.48
C GLN A 65 -3.06 -18.37 6.33
N ILE A 66 -2.96 -17.16 6.90
CA ILE A 66 -3.98 -16.11 6.74
C ILE A 66 -4.10 -15.72 5.28
N GLU A 67 -2.98 -15.49 4.58
CA GLU A 67 -2.97 -15.05 3.19
C GLU A 67 -3.55 -16.11 2.24
N ARG A 68 -3.14 -17.37 2.37
CA ARG A 68 -3.60 -18.47 1.50
C ARG A 68 -5.04 -18.89 1.75
N GLY A 69 -5.53 -18.69 2.97
CA GLY A 69 -6.83 -19.22 3.39
C GLY A 69 -7.88 -18.14 3.69
N TRP A 70 -7.60 -16.85 3.47
CA TRP A 70 -8.53 -15.78 3.86
C TRP A 70 -9.91 -15.98 3.21
N GLY A 71 -10.97 -15.87 4.02
CA GLY A 71 -12.33 -16.26 3.62
C GLY A 71 -12.70 -17.71 3.93
N GLY A 72 -11.74 -18.54 4.36
CA GLY A 72 -11.94 -19.86 4.97
C GLY A 72 -11.65 -19.86 6.48
N PRO A 73 -11.67 -21.03 7.16
CA PRO A 73 -11.52 -21.13 8.60
C PRO A 73 -10.06 -21.02 9.08
N VAL A 74 -9.35 -19.98 8.64
CA VAL A 74 -7.93 -19.76 8.95
C VAL A 74 -7.72 -19.60 10.45
N ALA A 75 -6.52 -20.00 10.91
CA ALA A 75 -6.10 -19.92 12.31
C ALA A 75 -6.95 -20.74 13.31
N LEU A 76 -8.01 -21.43 12.91
CA LEU A 76 -8.92 -22.11 13.82
C LEU A 76 -8.22 -23.21 14.63
N GLY A 77 -7.36 -24.00 13.99
CA GLY A 77 -6.55 -25.02 14.66
C GLY A 77 -5.60 -24.49 15.73
N ARG A 78 -5.24 -23.20 15.66
CA ARG A 78 -4.41 -22.52 16.67
C ARG A 78 -5.25 -21.80 17.73
N ARG A 79 -6.39 -21.21 17.32
CA ARG A 79 -7.24 -20.35 18.17
C ARG A 79 -8.25 -21.14 19.00
N ALA A 80 -8.84 -22.18 18.41
CA ALA A 80 -9.79 -23.07 19.06
C ALA A 80 -9.54 -24.52 18.60
N PRO A 81 -8.43 -25.15 19.02
CA PRO A 81 -8.05 -26.49 18.58
C PRO A 81 -9.15 -27.55 18.83
N SER A 82 -9.88 -27.43 19.96
CA SER A 82 -10.97 -28.33 20.33
C SER A 82 -12.18 -28.27 19.38
N LEU A 83 -12.32 -27.18 18.62
CA LEU A 83 -13.41 -26.97 17.66
C LEU A 83 -12.93 -27.06 16.21
N ALA A 84 -11.65 -27.38 15.99
CA ALA A 84 -11.04 -27.35 14.67
C ALA A 84 -11.62 -28.40 13.72
N THR A 85 -12.24 -29.47 14.23
CA THR A 85 -12.88 -30.54 13.43
C THR A 85 -14.40 -30.39 13.32
N ASP A 86 -15.01 -29.42 14.01
CA ASP A 86 -16.46 -29.19 13.92
C ASP A 86 -16.78 -28.38 12.66
N GLU A 87 -17.42 -29.02 11.69
CA GLU A 87 -17.72 -28.41 10.40
C GLU A 87 -18.68 -27.22 10.48
N ARG A 88 -19.64 -27.24 11.41
CA ARG A 88 -20.54 -26.11 11.62
C ARG A 88 -19.79 -24.91 12.21
N PHE A 89 -18.89 -25.17 13.16
CA PHE A 89 -18.08 -24.13 13.75
C PHE A 89 -17.06 -23.55 12.75
N ARG A 90 -16.47 -24.40 11.90
CA ARG A 90 -15.57 -23.97 10.82
C ARG A 90 -16.26 -23.02 9.83
N GLN A 91 -17.47 -23.34 9.40
CA GLN A 91 -18.25 -22.49 8.50
C GLN A 91 -18.59 -21.16 9.15
N TRP A 92 -19.09 -21.18 10.39
CA TRP A 92 -19.37 -19.98 11.16
C TRP A 92 -18.12 -19.10 11.33
N TRP A 93 -16.99 -19.71 11.68
CA TRP A 93 -15.72 -19.01 11.89
C TRP A 93 -15.21 -18.33 10.60
N ALA A 94 -15.33 -18.99 9.45
CA ALA A 94 -14.98 -18.40 8.16
C ALA A 94 -15.86 -17.18 7.83
N THR A 95 -17.18 -17.29 8.04
CA THR A 95 -18.11 -16.18 7.86
C THR A 95 -17.81 -15.02 8.83
N PHE A 96 -17.53 -15.32 10.09
CA PHE A 96 -17.16 -14.32 11.09
C PHE A 96 -15.90 -13.55 10.67
N LEU A 97 -14.85 -14.24 10.22
CA LEU A 97 -13.63 -13.60 9.75
C LEU A 97 -13.88 -12.73 8.51
N TRP A 98 -14.69 -13.21 7.57
CA TRP A 98 -15.05 -12.46 6.37
C TRP A 98 -15.83 -11.18 6.68
N LEU A 99 -16.75 -11.22 7.65
CA LEU A 99 -17.49 -10.05 8.11
C LEU A 99 -16.63 -9.11 8.97
N SER A 100 -15.62 -9.64 9.66
CA SER A 100 -14.73 -8.84 10.51
C SER A 100 -13.77 -7.97 9.70
N ALA A 101 -13.40 -8.41 8.49
CA ALA A 101 -12.55 -7.63 7.59
C ALA A 101 -12.69 -8.07 6.14
N SER A 102 -12.89 -7.09 5.25
CA SER A 102 -13.01 -7.33 3.82
C SER A 102 -11.74 -7.98 3.23
N PRO A 103 -11.86 -8.78 2.14
CA PRO A 103 -10.76 -9.56 1.56
C PRO A 103 -9.50 -8.77 1.13
N HIS A 104 -9.56 -7.44 1.09
CA HIS A 104 -8.45 -6.53 0.78
C HIS A 104 -7.54 -6.19 1.98
N ARG A 105 -7.74 -6.76 3.19
CA ARG A 105 -6.94 -6.43 4.38
C ARG A 105 -6.49 -7.61 5.27
N PRO A 106 -5.81 -8.65 4.77
CA PRO A 106 -5.13 -9.60 5.67
C PRO A 106 -3.84 -9.01 6.27
N ARG A 107 -3.05 -8.23 5.50
CA ARG A 107 -1.73 -7.73 5.92
C ARG A 107 -1.78 -6.51 6.86
N SER A 108 -2.71 -5.58 6.66
CA SER A 108 -2.76 -4.33 7.42
C SER A 108 -3.37 -4.47 8.82
N MET A 109 -4.10 -5.56 9.10
CA MET A 109 -4.71 -5.80 10.42
C MET A 109 -3.84 -6.62 11.38
N VAL A 110 -2.89 -7.41 10.89
CA VAL A 110 -1.96 -8.17 11.75
C VAL A 110 -0.73 -7.33 12.14
N GLY A 111 -0.67 -6.07 11.67
CA GLY A 111 0.43 -5.13 11.85
C GLY A 111 0.10 -3.86 12.62
N CYS A 112 -0.95 -3.83 13.45
CA CYS A 112 -1.16 -2.69 14.35
C CYS A 112 -0.17 -2.71 15.52
N GLY A 113 0.80 -1.78 15.48
CA GLY A 113 1.44 -1.20 16.65
C GLY A 113 2.97 -1.34 16.74
N LEU A 114 3.67 -0.24 16.39
CA LEU A 114 5.08 0.12 16.65
C LEU A 114 6.09 -0.10 15.50
N PRO A 115 7.04 0.86 15.33
CA PRO A 115 7.81 1.03 14.10
C PRO A 115 8.82 -0.10 13.95
N TRP A 116 8.82 -0.70 12.76
CA TRP A 116 9.88 -1.55 12.26
C TRP A 116 11.20 -0.76 12.33
N ARG A 117 12.12 -1.15 13.22
CA ARG A 117 13.54 -0.88 13.01
C ARG A 117 14.09 -2.05 12.20
N ASP A 118 14.77 -1.67 11.12
CA ASP A 118 15.43 -2.53 10.15
C ASP A 118 16.32 -3.61 10.79
N GLU A 119 16.56 -4.66 10.00
CA GLU A 119 17.49 -5.78 10.21
C GLU A 119 16.91 -7.09 10.77
N VAL A 120 16.07 -7.78 9.97
CA VAL A 120 16.19 -9.25 9.82
C VAL A 120 15.85 -9.64 8.37
N ARG A 121 16.84 -10.11 7.60
CA ARG A 121 16.62 -10.70 6.27
C ARG A 121 16.17 -12.14 6.42
N VAL A 122 15.01 -12.48 5.84
CA VAL A 122 14.55 -13.86 5.66
C VAL A 122 14.58 -14.17 4.17
N GLU A 123 15.38 -15.15 3.79
CA GLU A 123 15.39 -15.67 2.42
C GLU A 123 14.05 -16.34 2.09
N GLY A 124 13.35 -15.78 1.10
CA GLY A 124 12.08 -16.32 0.56
C GLY A 124 10.92 -15.32 0.42
N GLU A 125 11.08 -14.05 0.82
CA GLU A 125 10.04 -13.02 0.63
C GLU A 125 9.78 -12.73 -0.86
N GLN A 126 8.50 -12.77 -1.25
CA GLN A 126 8.05 -12.05 -2.44
C GLN A 126 8.35 -10.56 -2.22
N ARG A 127 9.37 -10.05 -2.93
CA ARG A 127 9.87 -8.69 -2.77
C ARG A 127 8.82 -7.69 -3.24
N MET A 128 8.14 -7.04 -2.31
CA MET A 128 7.49 -5.76 -2.56
C MET A 128 8.59 -4.74 -2.83
N VAL A 129 8.58 -4.16 -4.02
CA VAL A 129 9.43 -3.03 -4.36
C VAL A 129 8.67 -1.77 -3.94
N HIS A 130 9.20 -1.08 -2.94
CA HIS A 130 8.78 0.28 -2.59
C HIS A 130 9.86 1.24 -3.08
N VAL A 131 9.48 2.19 -3.92
CA VAL A 131 10.36 3.23 -4.45
C VAL A 131 9.67 4.57 -4.32
N GLU A 132 10.40 5.52 -3.74
CA GLU A 132 10.03 6.93 -3.73
C GLU A 132 11.08 7.74 -4.49
N GLU A 133 10.61 8.62 -5.36
CA GLU A 133 11.41 9.59 -6.10
C GLU A 133 10.72 10.94 -6.06
N SER A 134 11.49 12.02 -6.10
CA SER A 134 10.95 13.37 -6.11
C SER A 134 11.72 14.29 -7.04
N VAL A 135 11.01 15.21 -7.67
CA VAL A 135 11.58 16.24 -8.54
C VAL A 135 10.84 17.56 -8.31
N SER A 136 11.55 18.69 -8.38
CA SER A 136 10.94 20.02 -8.42
C SER A 136 11.03 20.58 -9.84
N ILE A 137 9.91 21.04 -10.38
CA ILE A 137 9.75 21.55 -11.75
C ILE A 137 9.35 23.02 -11.66
N ASP A 138 10.05 23.91 -12.37
CA ASP A 138 9.80 25.36 -12.39
C ASP A 138 8.63 25.73 -13.31
N ARG A 139 7.48 25.08 -13.08
CA ARG A 139 6.20 25.36 -13.77
C ARG A 139 5.03 25.30 -12.78
N PRO A 140 3.92 26.02 -13.07
CA PRO A 140 2.71 26.00 -12.23
C PRO A 140 2.11 24.60 -12.07
N ILE A 141 1.59 24.31 -10.88
CA ILE A 141 1.08 22.98 -10.51
C ILE A 141 -0.04 22.48 -11.43
N GLU A 142 -0.92 23.37 -11.89
CA GLU A 142 -2.02 23.02 -12.80
C GLU A 142 -1.52 22.50 -14.15
N GLU A 143 -0.45 23.12 -14.67
CA GLU A 143 0.14 22.72 -15.94
C GLU A 143 0.86 21.38 -15.81
N VAL A 144 1.67 21.24 -14.75
CA VAL A 144 2.38 19.99 -14.43
C VAL A 144 1.39 18.85 -14.24
N PHE A 145 0.31 19.06 -13.48
CA PHE A 145 -0.72 18.06 -13.23
C PHE A 145 -1.45 17.67 -14.52
N THR A 146 -1.86 18.66 -15.33
CA THR A 146 -2.57 18.41 -16.59
C THR A 146 -1.72 17.58 -17.54
N TYR A 147 -0.44 17.92 -17.70
CA TYR A 147 0.46 17.17 -18.59
C TYR A 147 0.79 15.76 -18.04
N LEU A 148 1.04 15.63 -16.74
CA LEU A 148 1.34 14.36 -16.09
C LEU A 148 0.18 13.35 -16.17
N THR A 149 -1.06 13.85 -16.07
CA THR A 149 -2.28 13.02 -16.09
C THR A 149 -2.83 12.78 -17.49
N ASP A 150 -2.23 13.37 -18.53
CA ASP A 150 -2.56 13.05 -19.92
C ASP A 150 -1.95 11.69 -20.31
N ILE A 151 -2.79 10.66 -20.25
CA ILE A 151 -2.44 9.27 -20.57
C ILE A 151 -1.83 9.14 -21.97
N GLY A 152 -2.27 9.95 -22.93
CA GLY A 152 -1.77 9.90 -24.31
C GLY A 152 -0.38 10.50 -24.47
N ARG A 153 0.02 11.40 -23.58
CA ARG A 153 1.33 12.07 -23.57
C ARG A 153 2.39 11.39 -22.71
N GLN A 154 2.01 10.38 -21.92
CA GLN A 154 2.96 9.59 -21.13
C GLN A 154 4.13 9.00 -21.94
N PRO A 155 3.96 8.55 -23.20
CA PRO A 155 5.09 8.10 -24.02
C PRO A 155 6.14 9.16 -24.35
N GLU A 156 5.84 10.45 -24.18
CA GLU A 156 6.79 11.53 -24.49
C GLU A 156 7.91 11.64 -23.45
N TRP A 157 7.63 11.31 -22.18
CA TRP A 157 8.56 11.45 -21.06
C TRP A 157 8.90 10.13 -20.33
N VAL A 158 8.11 9.07 -20.53
CA VAL A 158 8.43 7.72 -20.04
C VAL A 158 9.17 6.96 -21.12
N SER A 159 10.50 6.92 -21.03
CA SER A 159 11.35 6.42 -22.12
C SER A 159 11.18 4.94 -22.48
N ILE A 160 10.70 4.12 -21.54
CA ILE A 160 10.41 2.70 -21.78
C ILE A 160 9.00 2.45 -22.38
N MET A 161 8.16 3.48 -22.44
CA MET A 161 6.77 3.39 -22.90
C MET A 161 6.72 3.32 -24.43
N GLN A 162 6.11 2.26 -24.96
CA GLN A 162 5.88 2.11 -26.41
C GLN A 162 4.49 2.61 -26.80
N GLU A 163 3.47 2.28 -26.01
CA GLU A 163 2.08 2.65 -26.27
C GLU A 163 1.38 2.96 -24.95
N SER A 164 0.54 4.00 -24.96
CA SER A 164 -0.34 4.33 -23.84
C SER A 164 -1.68 4.79 -24.41
N VAL A 165 -2.74 4.01 -24.18
CA VAL A 165 -4.05 4.21 -24.81
C VAL A 165 -5.14 4.17 -23.76
N LYS A 166 -5.88 5.26 -23.62
CA LYS A 166 -7.08 5.32 -22.78
C LYS A 166 -8.17 4.39 -23.33
N THR A 167 -8.76 3.58 -22.46
CA THR A 167 -9.81 2.61 -22.83
C THR A 167 -11.19 2.99 -22.31
N SER A 168 -11.27 3.84 -21.28
CA SER A 168 -12.55 4.38 -20.80
C SER A 168 -12.96 5.64 -21.58
N ASN A 169 -14.28 5.90 -21.63
CA ASN A 169 -14.82 7.13 -22.21
C ASN A 169 -14.65 8.35 -21.29
N GLY A 170 -14.77 9.56 -21.84
CA GLY A 170 -14.78 10.82 -21.09
C GLY A 170 -13.37 11.40 -20.81
N PRO A 171 -13.27 12.52 -20.06
CA PRO A 171 -11.99 13.09 -19.62
C PRO A 171 -11.29 12.21 -18.58
N THR A 172 -10.00 12.43 -18.33
CA THR A 172 -9.26 11.68 -17.30
C THR A 172 -9.77 12.04 -15.90
N GLY A 173 -9.93 11.02 -15.05
CA GLY A 173 -10.48 11.16 -13.70
C GLY A 173 -10.56 9.82 -12.97
N MET A 174 -11.17 9.82 -11.78
CA MET A 174 -11.41 8.62 -10.98
C MET A 174 -12.07 7.50 -11.81
N GLY A 175 -11.55 6.28 -11.73
CA GLY A 175 -12.07 5.11 -12.47
C GLY A 175 -11.69 5.10 -13.96
N THR A 176 -10.90 6.05 -14.45
CA THR A 176 -10.36 5.99 -15.81
C THR A 176 -9.53 4.72 -15.99
N THR A 177 -9.79 3.98 -17.08
CA THR A 177 -9.02 2.78 -17.44
C THR A 177 -8.20 3.03 -18.69
N TYR A 178 -7.02 2.42 -18.76
CA TYR A 178 -6.11 2.56 -19.89
C TYR A 178 -5.18 1.36 -20.01
N ARG A 179 -4.70 1.12 -21.22
CA ARG A 179 -3.78 0.04 -21.58
C ARG A 179 -2.43 0.64 -21.94
N GLN A 180 -1.38 0.03 -21.42
CA GLN A 180 -0.01 0.46 -21.68
C GLN A 180 0.86 -0.71 -22.12
N VAL A 181 1.80 -0.39 -22.98
CA VAL A 181 2.84 -1.32 -23.41
C VAL A 181 4.18 -0.68 -23.14
N VAL A 182 5.00 -1.34 -22.33
CA VAL A 182 6.38 -0.92 -22.06
C VAL A 182 7.37 -1.95 -22.59
N LYS A 183 8.56 -1.50 -22.99
CA LYS A 183 9.69 -2.38 -23.34
C LYS A 183 10.76 -2.29 -22.25
N PHE A 184 10.76 -3.25 -21.35
CA PHE A 184 11.67 -3.29 -20.20
C PHE A 184 12.55 -4.54 -20.26
N LEU A 185 13.88 -4.36 -20.12
CA LEU A 185 14.87 -5.45 -20.20
C LEU A 185 14.70 -6.36 -21.43
N GLY A 186 14.44 -5.74 -22.59
CA GLY A 186 14.27 -6.45 -23.86
C GLY A 186 12.92 -7.17 -24.02
N ARG A 187 12.02 -7.11 -23.03
CA ARG A 187 10.71 -7.74 -23.06
C ARG A 187 9.61 -6.72 -23.26
N ARG A 188 8.63 -7.04 -24.10
CA ARG A 188 7.39 -6.28 -24.25
C ARG A 188 6.43 -6.70 -23.14
N ILE A 189 5.99 -5.74 -22.33
CA ILE A 189 5.10 -5.95 -21.20
C ILE A 189 3.84 -5.12 -21.43
N GLU A 190 2.69 -5.78 -21.45
CA GLU A 190 1.40 -5.14 -21.55
C GLU A 190 0.70 -5.13 -20.19
N THR A 191 0.12 -3.98 -19.83
CA THR A 191 -0.60 -3.77 -18.58
C THR A 191 -1.90 -3.02 -18.83
N ASN A 192 -2.93 -3.36 -18.07
CA ASN A 192 -4.11 -2.52 -17.93
C ASN A 192 -4.08 -1.88 -16.54
N ASN A 193 -4.45 -0.60 -16.51
CA ASN A 193 -4.41 0.22 -15.31
C ASN A 193 -5.76 0.90 -15.09
N GLU A 194 -6.03 1.25 -13.84
CA GLU A 194 -7.23 1.95 -13.40
C GLU A 194 -6.83 3.06 -12.42
N VAL A 195 -7.34 4.27 -12.64
CA VAL A 195 -7.14 5.42 -11.75
C VAL A 195 -7.96 5.23 -10.47
N THR A 196 -7.27 5.15 -9.32
CA THR A 196 -7.86 4.91 -7.99
C THR A 196 -7.92 6.15 -7.11
N SER A 197 -7.20 7.20 -7.48
CA SER A 197 -7.32 8.53 -6.86
C SER A 197 -7.06 9.61 -7.90
N TYR A 198 -7.89 10.64 -7.89
CA TYR A 198 -7.78 11.79 -8.79
C TYR A 198 -8.35 13.02 -8.09
N ASP A 199 -7.45 13.86 -7.57
CA ASP A 199 -7.76 15.10 -6.84
C ASP A 199 -6.91 16.22 -7.42
N PRO A 200 -7.34 16.84 -8.54
CA PRO A 200 -6.55 17.89 -9.20
C PRO A 200 -6.45 19.13 -8.31
N PRO A 201 -5.27 19.79 -8.24
CA PRO A 201 -4.02 19.46 -8.93
C PRO A 201 -3.03 18.65 -8.06
N ASN A 202 -3.48 18.04 -6.97
CA ASN A 202 -2.61 17.53 -5.90
C ASN A 202 -2.32 16.03 -5.95
N VAL A 203 -3.26 15.20 -6.39
CA VAL A 203 -3.11 13.72 -6.30
C VAL A 203 -3.56 13.03 -7.58
N TYR A 204 -2.69 12.15 -8.08
CA TYR A 204 -3.01 11.18 -9.12
C TYR A 204 -2.48 9.81 -8.72
N GLU A 205 -3.37 8.83 -8.61
CA GLU A 205 -3.01 7.44 -8.30
C GLU A 205 -3.69 6.48 -9.26
N PHE A 206 -2.96 5.45 -9.67
CA PHE A 206 -3.50 4.33 -10.40
C PHE A 206 -2.91 3.01 -9.93
N ARG A 207 -3.61 1.93 -10.25
CA ARG A 207 -3.16 0.56 -10.02
C ARG A 207 -3.18 -0.27 -11.29
N THR A 208 -2.30 -1.26 -11.37
CA THR A 208 -2.30 -2.24 -12.45
C THR A 208 -3.32 -3.36 -12.17
N THR A 209 -4.38 -3.41 -12.97
CA THR A 209 -5.50 -4.37 -12.85
C THR A 209 -5.24 -5.68 -13.58
N SER A 210 -4.44 -5.67 -14.65
CA SER A 210 -3.99 -6.89 -15.35
C SER A 210 -2.59 -6.75 -15.95
N GLY A 211 -1.85 -7.85 -16.05
CA GLY A 211 -0.50 -7.87 -16.60
C GLY A 211 0.44 -8.72 -15.73
N PRO A 212 1.71 -8.90 -16.14
CA PRO A 212 2.70 -9.66 -15.38
C PRO A 212 3.22 -8.90 -14.15
N THR A 213 2.96 -7.60 -14.04
CA THR A 213 3.30 -6.77 -12.88
C THR A 213 2.02 -6.44 -12.09
N ARG A 214 2.14 -6.41 -10.78
CA ARG A 214 1.10 -5.92 -9.87
C ARG A 214 1.68 -4.73 -9.13
N GLY A 215 0.91 -3.66 -8.98
CA GLY A 215 1.38 -2.51 -8.24
C GLY A 215 0.45 -1.32 -8.35
N GLN A 216 0.80 -0.30 -7.57
CA GLN A 216 0.19 1.01 -7.54
C GLN A 216 1.28 2.07 -7.72
N MET A 217 0.91 3.15 -8.37
CA MET A 217 1.76 4.33 -8.52
C MET A 217 0.94 5.54 -8.11
N ARG A 218 1.52 6.36 -7.23
CA ARG A 218 0.93 7.59 -6.72
C ARG A 218 1.87 8.75 -7.00
N PHE A 219 1.31 9.82 -7.55
CA PHE A 219 1.94 11.12 -7.65
C PHE A 219 1.24 12.07 -6.70
N THR A 220 2.03 12.75 -5.86
CA THR A 220 1.59 13.85 -5.01
C THR A 220 2.30 15.10 -5.47
N LEU A 221 1.52 16.13 -5.81
CA LEU A 221 2.03 17.41 -6.28
C LEU A 221 1.80 18.47 -5.20
N THR A 222 2.84 19.24 -4.90
CA THR A 222 2.80 20.35 -3.95
C THR A 222 3.37 21.59 -4.63
N ALA A 223 2.67 22.72 -4.52
CA ALA A 223 3.17 23.99 -5.02
C ALA A 223 4.36 24.46 -4.16
N GLU A 224 5.47 24.83 -4.79
CA GLU A 224 6.67 25.38 -4.17
C GLU A 224 7.00 26.75 -4.81
N GLY A 225 6.44 27.83 -4.26
CA GLY A 225 6.61 29.17 -4.82
C GLY A 225 5.95 29.29 -6.19
N GLN A 226 6.75 29.48 -7.25
CA GLN A 226 6.29 29.48 -8.64
C GLN A 226 6.41 28.10 -9.32
N GLY A 227 7.07 27.15 -8.67
CA GLY A 227 7.28 25.80 -9.17
C GLY A 227 6.39 24.76 -8.48
N THR A 228 6.64 23.50 -8.82
CA THR A 228 5.87 22.34 -8.36
C THR A 228 6.81 21.23 -7.96
N LYS A 229 6.63 20.69 -6.76
CA LYS A 229 7.29 19.46 -6.34
C LYS A 229 6.40 18.26 -6.57
N ILE A 230 6.92 17.28 -7.28
CA ILE A 230 6.32 15.97 -7.47
C ILE A 230 7.00 14.99 -6.51
N LEU A 231 6.19 14.26 -5.76
CA LEU A 231 6.59 13.04 -5.06
C LEU A 231 5.91 11.85 -5.75
N GLN A 232 6.70 10.97 -6.33
CA GLN A 232 6.25 9.72 -6.93
C GLN A 232 6.53 8.57 -5.96
N SER A 233 5.49 7.80 -5.61
CA SER A 233 5.60 6.57 -4.83
C SER A 233 5.11 5.40 -5.66
N ILE A 234 5.87 4.31 -5.66
CA ILE A 234 5.54 3.07 -6.35
C ILE A 234 5.59 1.94 -5.33
N ASP A 235 4.49 1.20 -5.22
CA ASP A 235 4.43 -0.05 -4.47
C ASP A 235 4.03 -1.17 -5.43
N GLY A 236 4.85 -2.21 -5.56
CA GLY A 236 4.48 -3.29 -6.47
C GLY A 236 5.28 -4.57 -6.34
N GLU A 237 4.70 -5.61 -6.93
CA GLU A 237 5.28 -6.91 -7.13
C GLU A 237 5.59 -7.12 -8.62
N THR A 238 6.83 -7.50 -8.91
CA THR A 238 7.18 -8.05 -10.21
C THR A 238 6.83 -9.54 -10.22
N ALA A 239 5.58 -9.89 -10.51
CA ALA A 239 5.17 -11.29 -10.51
C ALA A 239 5.84 -12.09 -11.64
N GLY A 240 6.33 -13.30 -11.34
CA GLY A 240 6.58 -14.38 -12.31
C GLY A 240 7.77 -14.23 -13.27
N LEU A 241 7.94 -13.11 -13.96
CA LEU A 241 8.97 -12.92 -15.00
C LEU A 241 10.36 -12.59 -14.46
N PHE A 242 10.40 -12.07 -13.23
CA PHE A 242 11.60 -11.64 -12.52
C PHE A 242 11.65 -12.27 -11.12
N LYS A 243 11.21 -13.52 -10.95
CA LYS A 243 11.33 -14.23 -9.66
C LYS A 243 12.79 -14.40 -9.17
N LEU A 244 13.77 -13.99 -9.99
CA LEU A 244 15.17 -13.77 -9.65
C LEU A 244 15.52 -12.27 -9.50
N ALA A 245 14.58 -11.39 -9.12
CA ALA A 245 14.75 -9.93 -9.06
C ALA A 245 15.68 -9.52 -7.93
N ASP A 246 16.97 -9.71 -8.18
CA ASP A 246 18.16 -9.15 -7.58
C ASP A 246 17.94 -7.67 -7.19
N PRO A 247 18.52 -7.13 -6.09
CA PRO A 247 18.45 -5.69 -5.77
C PRO A 247 18.86 -4.78 -6.94
N ILE A 248 19.58 -5.33 -7.92
CA ILE A 248 19.92 -4.72 -9.20
C ILE A 248 18.68 -4.32 -10.00
N VAL A 249 17.61 -5.14 -10.06
CA VAL A 249 16.39 -4.83 -10.82
C VAL A 249 15.64 -3.68 -10.17
N ALA A 250 15.42 -3.73 -8.86
CA ALA A 250 14.79 -2.63 -8.11
C ALA A 250 15.61 -1.33 -8.24
N ARG A 251 16.94 -1.42 -8.16
CA ARG A 251 17.84 -0.27 -8.39
C ARG A 251 17.75 0.27 -9.82
N THR A 252 17.60 -0.60 -10.80
CA THR A 252 17.42 -0.22 -12.22
C THR A 252 16.08 0.47 -12.42
N MET A 253 15.00 -0.06 -11.85
CA MET A 253 13.67 0.57 -11.89
C MET A 253 13.68 1.94 -11.21
N LYS A 254 14.29 2.04 -10.02
CA LYS A 254 14.45 3.31 -9.30
C LYS A 254 15.17 4.36 -10.16
N LYS A 255 16.31 3.99 -10.77
CA LYS A 255 17.04 4.88 -11.68
C LYS A 255 16.22 5.28 -12.90
N GLN A 256 15.42 4.35 -13.44
CA GLN A 256 14.54 4.62 -14.57
C GLN A 256 13.46 5.65 -14.21
N PHE A 257 12.77 5.48 -13.08
CA PHE A 257 11.75 6.42 -12.61
C PHE A 257 12.32 7.82 -12.36
N ALA A 258 13.48 7.90 -11.71
CA ALA A 258 14.17 9.17 -11.54
C ALA A 258 14.49 9.84 -12.89
N ALA A 259 14.98 9.09 -13.88
CA ALA A 259 15.30 9.62 -15.21
C ALA A 259 14.05 10.06 -15.99
N ASP A 260 12.93 9.34 -15.87
CA ASP A 260 11.66 9.72 -16.50
C ASP A 260 11.11 11.02 -15.86
N LEU A 261 11.21 11.19 -14.54
CA LEU A 261 10.84 12.45 -13.86
C LEU A 261 11.75 13.64 -14.27
N GLU A 262 13.05 13.42 -14.44
CA GLU A 262 13.97 14.45 -14.95
C GLU A 262 13.69 14.81 -16.42
N THR A 263 13.27 13.84 -17.22
CA THR A 263 12.82 14.07 -18.60
C THR A 263 11.56 14.94 -18.61
N LEU A 264 10.57 14.60 -17.77
CA LEU A 264 9.35 15.38 -17.59
C LEU A 264 9.65 16.82 -17.17
N LYS A 265 10.54 17.01 -16.18
CA LYS A 265 11.03 18.33 -15.74
C LYS A 265 11.60 19.11 -16.92
N THR A 266 12.56 18.52 -17.65
CA THR A 266 13.23 19.18 -18.77
C THR A 266 12.24 19.59 -19.86
N MET A 267 11.27 18.73 -20.19
CA MET A 267 10.26 19.00 -21.23
C MET A 267 9.31 20.14 -20.85
N LEU A 268 8.87 20.20 -19.59
CA LEU A 268 7.98 21.24 -19.11
C LEU A 268 8.70 22.59 -18.94
N GLU A 269 9.96 22.59 -18.49
CA GLU A 269 10.74 23.81 -18.32
C GLU A 269 11.24 24.40 -19.66
N SER A 270 11.46 23.55 -20.67
CA SER A 270 11.89 23.99 -22.01
C SER A 270 10.73 24.42 -22.92
N GLY A 271 9.47 24.30 -22.48
CA GLY A 271 8.29 24.64 -23.29
C GLY A 271 8.01 23.67 -24.45
N VAL A 272 8.73 22.55 -24.55
CA VAL A 272 8.54 21.53 -25.60
C VAL A 272 7.14 20.88 -25.48
N ALA A 273 6.61 20.78 -24.26
CA ALA A 273 5.26 20.28 -23.99
C ALA A 273 4.12 21.07 -24.67
N GLU A 274 4.35 22.36 -24.96
CA GLU A 274 3.38 23.23 -25.64
C GLU A 274 3.38 22.99 -27.17
N ASN A 275 4.52 22.61 -27.77
CA ASN A 275 4.68 22.45 -29.22
C ASN A 275 4.21 21.08 -29.77
N SER A 276 4.06 20.06 -28.92
CA SER A 276 3.52 18.74 -29.31
C SER A 276 1.98 18.72 -29.46
N ALA A 277 1.30 19.85 -29.25
CA ALA A 277 -0.15 20.00 -29.39
C ALA A 277 -0.60 20.57 -30.75
N GLY A 278 0.35 20.88 -31.64
CA GLY A 278 0.13 21.51 -32.96
C GLY A 278 0.05 20.51 -34.11
#